data_AF-A0A1Y5FGX2-F1
#
_entry.id   AF-A0A1Y5FGX2-F1
#
_cell.length_a   1.000
_cell.length_b   1.000
_cell.length_c   1.000
_cell.angle_alpha   90.00
_cell.angle_beta   90.00
_cell.angle_gamma   90.00
#
_symmetry.space_group_name_H-M   'P 1'
#
loop_
_entity.id
_entity.type
_entity.pdbx_description
1 polymer ?
#
loop_
_entity_poly.entity_id
_entity_poly.type
_entity_poly.pdbx_seq_one_letter_code
_entity_poly.pdbx_strand_id
1 'polypeptide(L)'
;APAALESYRKSMAIRQQLANNDPSNSGWQRDLSIAHERLGDTLRLQGDIAAAITAYQRSRAIILSLTQRYPENEQFQRHEKITLSRLQDLRDIEAG
;
A
#
# COMPACT_ATOMS: atom_id res chain seq x y z
N ALA A 1 -7.33 2.77 -20.33
CA ALA A 1 -6.48 3.18 -21.47
C ALA A 1 -5.01 3.20 -21.05
N PRO A 2 -4.06 2.87 -21.95
CA PRO A 2 -2.62 2.80 -21.64
C PRO A 2 -2.04 4.08 -21.00
N ALA A 3 -2.54 5.26 -21.38
CA ALA A 3 -2.13 6.55 -20.78
C ALA A 3 -2.46 6.69 -19.28
N ALA A 4 -3.52 6.03 -18.78
CA ALA A 4 -3.88 6.05 -17.37
C ALA A 4 -2.90 5.22 -16.52
N LEU A 5 -2.45 4.08 -17.06
CA LEU A 5 -1.47 3.22 -16.41
C LEU A 5 -0.09 3.89 -16.35
N GLU A 6 0.32 4.57 -17.43
CA GLU A 6 1.58 5.31 -17.46
C GLU A 6 1.58 6.47 -16.45
N SER A 7 0.49 7.24 -16.41
CA SER A 7 0.30 8.31 -15.41
C SER A 7 0.35 7.78 -13.98
N TYR A 8 -0.27 6.62 -13.73
CA TYR A 8 -0.23 5.97 -12.43
C TYR A 8 1.20 5.52 -12.06
N ARG A 9 1.95 4.92 -12.99
CA ARG A 9 3.35 4.52 -12.78
C ARG A 9 4.26 5.71 -12.47
N LYS A 10 4.14 6.82 -13.22
CA LYS A 10 4.90 8.05 -12.96
C LYS A 10 4.56 8.62 -11.57
N SER A 11 3.27 8.67 -11.24
CA SER A 11 2.82 9.14 -9.93
C SER A 11 3.33 8.26 -8.77
N MET A 12 3.37 6.94 -8.97
CA MET A 12 3.93 6.00 -7.99
C MET A 12 5.45 6.20 -7.82
N ALA A 13 6.19 6.39 -8.91
CA ALA A 13 7.62 6.66 -8.86
C ALA A 13 7.94 7.95 -8.08
N ILE A 14 7.16 9.02 -8.28
CA ILE A 14 7.32 10.28 -7.54
C ILE A 14 7.07 10.07 -6.04
N ARG A 15 5.98 9.38 -5.66
CA ARG A 15 5.71 9.09 -4.24
C ARG A 15 6.82 8.27 -3.59
N GLN A 16 7.36 7.30 -4.32
CA GLN A 16 8.49 6.50 -3.84
C GLN A 16 9.73 7.35 -3.63
N GLN A 17 10.05 8.23 -4.58
CA GLN A 17 11.20 9.12 -4.47
C GLN A 17 11.05 10.10 -3.31
N LEU A 18 9.87 10.72 -3.14
CA LEU A 18 9.59 11.62 -2.01
C LEU A 18 9.75 10.90 -0.67
N ALA A 19 9.12 9.74 -0.51
CA ALA A 19 9.20 8.95 0.72
C ALA A 19 10.65 8.48 1.03
N ASN A 20 11.44 8.17 0.00
CA ASN A 20 12.85 7.80 0.19
C ASN A 20 13.74 8.99 0.54
N ASN A 21 13.45 10.17 -0.01
CA ASN A 21 14.22 11.39 0.25
C ASN A 21 14.01 11.92 1.67
N ASP A 22 12.80 11.76 2.22
CA ASP A 22 12.51 12.09 3.63
C ASP A 22 11.71 10.97 4.30
N PRO A 23 12.40 9.95 4.85
CA PRO A 23 11.77 8.88 5.60
C PRO A 23 11.04 9.35 6.86
N SER A 24 11.36 10.55 7.36
CA SER A 24 10.77 11.10 8.58
C SER A 24 9.40 11.73 8.32
N ASN A 25 9.08 12.08 7.07
CA ASN A 25 7.83 12.69 6.66
C ASN A 25 6.70 11.65 6.62
N SER A 26 5.88 11.63 7.67
CA SER A 26 4.78 10.69 7.81
C SER A 26 3.70 10.83 6.72
N GLY A 27 3.52 12.02 6.15
CA GLY A 27 2.61 12.27 5.04
C GLY A 27 3.05 11.54 3.77
N TRP A 28 4.32 11.68 3.38
CA TRP A 28 4.86 11.02 2.20
C TRP A 28 4.93 9.50 2.34
N GLN A 29 5.27 9.01 3.53
CA GLN A 29 5.19 7.59 3.85
C GLN A 29 3.75 7.07 3.70
N ARG A 30 2.76 7.79 4.24
CA ARG A 30 1.34 7.41 4.11
C ARG A 30 0.90 7.38 2.66
N ASP A 31 1.26 8.38 1.87
CA ASP A 31 0.91 8.46 0.45
C ASP A 31 1.50 7.29 -0.36
N LEU A 32 2.74 6.90 -0.05
CA LEU A 32 3.36 5.72 -0.67
C LEU A 32 2.65 4.43 -0.28
N SER A 33 2.27 4.27 0.99
CA SER A 33 1.48 3.14 1.46
C SER A 33 0.13 3.04 0.73
N ILE A 34 -0.60 4.15 0.60
CA ILE A 34 -1.86 4.20 -0.16
C ILE A 34 -1.65 3.83 -1.63
N ALA A 35 -0.54 4.25 -2.24
CA ALA A 35 -0.23 3.88 -3.61
C ALA A 35 -0.05 2.37 -3.76
N HIS A 36 0.67 1.72 -2.85
CA HIS A 36 0.81 0.27 -2.83
C HIS A 36 -0.52 -0.45 -2.57
N GLU A 37 -1.38 0.08 -1.69
CA GLU A 37 -2.71 -0.47 -1.45
C GLU A 37 -3.56 -0.48 -2.73
N ARG A 38 -3.61 0.64 -3.46
CA ARG A 38 -4.35 0.74 -4.73
C ARG A 38 -3.78 -0.17 -5.82
N LEU A 39 -2.46 -0.39 -5.83
CA LEU A 39 -1.83 -1.35 -6.73
C LEU A 39 -2.30 -2.77 -6.39
N GLY A 40 -2.34 -3.12 -5.10
CA GLY A 40 -2.88 -4.40 -4.63
C GLY A 40 -4.34 -4.60 -5.02
N ASP A 41 -5.19 -3.57 -4.87
CA ASP A 41 -6.59 -3.63 -5.31
C ASP A 41 -6.70 -3.91 -6.82
N THR A 42 -5.87 -3.22 -7.62
CA THR A 42 -5.86 -3.37 -9.08
C THR A 42 -5.41 -4.78 -9.50
N LEU A 43 -4.33 -5.29 -8.91
CA LEU A 43 -3.80 -6.62 -9.20
C LEU A 43 -4.76 -7.72 -8.77
N ARG A 44 -5.43 -7.55 -7.62
CA ARG A 44 -6.49 -8.46 -7.16
C ARG A 44 -7.63 -8.53 -8.17
N LEU A 45 -8.09 -7.39 -8.69
CA LEU A 45 -9.14 -7.34 -9.71
C LEU A 45 -8.71 -7.99 -11.03
N GLN A 46 -7.41 -8.02 -11.32
CA GLN A 46 -6.83 -8.70 -12.48
C GLN A 46 -6.60 -10.21 -12.25
N GLY A 47 -6.86 -10.71 -11.03
CA GLY A 47 -6.62 -12.10 -10.66
C GLY A 47 -5.16 -12.44 -10.35
N ASP A 48 -4.26 -11.46 -10.38
CA ASP A 48 -2.85 -11.66 -10.00
C ASP A 48 -2.72 -11.55 -8.48
N ILE A 49 -3.15 -12.61 -7.80
CA ILE A 49 -3.23 -12.67 -6.33
C ILE A 49 -1.85 -12.54 -5.69
N ALA A 50 -0.84 -13.24 -6.22
CA ALA A 50 0.52 -13.20 -5.69
C ALA A 50 1.12 -11.78 -5.78
N ALA A 51 0.94 -11.07 -6.90
CA ALA A 51 1.39 -9.69 -7.03
C ALA A 51 0.58 -8.75 -6.13
N ALA A 52 -0.72 -8.98 -5.95
CA ALA A 52 -1.56 -8.20 -5.05
C ALA A 52 -1.12 -8.33 -3.59
N ILE A 53 -0.82 -9.55 -3.12
CA ILE A 53 -0.28 -9.81 -1.78
C ILE A 53 1.04 -9.06 -1.60
N THR A 54 1.95 -9.13 -2.57
CA THR A 54 3.23 -8.41 -2.53
C THR A 54 3.02 -6.90 -2.40
N ALA A 55 2.06 -6.33 -3.13
CA ALA A 55 1.73 -4.91 -3.05
C ALA A 55 1.17 -4.53 -1.67
N TYR A 56 0.23 -5.30 -1.12
CA TYR A 56 -0.31 -5.03 0.21
C TYR A 56 0.72 -5.22 1.33
N GLN A 57 1.66 -6.17 1.21
CA GLN A 57 2.77 -6.31 2.16
C GLN A 57 3.65 -5.07 2.20
N ARG A 58 3.94 -4.45 1.04
CA ARG A 58 4.67 -3.18 0.97
C ARG A 58 3.90 -2.04 1.62
N SER A 59 2.59 -1.94 1.38
CA SER A 59 1.73 -0.98 2.09
C SER A 59 1.79 -1.21 3.60
N ARG A 60 1.64 -2.46 4.04
CA ARG A 60 1.63 -2.85 5.45
C ARG A 60 2.92 -2.47 6.15
N ALA A 61 4.08 -2.71 5.54
CA ALA A 61 5.37 -2.39 6.13
C ALA A 61 5.48 -0.90 6.47
N ILE A 62 5.00 -0.03 5.57
CA ILE A 62 5.05 1.41 5.77
C ILE A 62 4.03 1.85 6.83
N ILE A 63 2.76 1.41 6.71
CA ILE A 63 1.73 1.84 7.65
C ILE A 63 1.97 1.31 9.07
N LEU A 64 2.54 0.12 9.22
CA LEU A 64 2.95 -0.44 10.51
C LEU A 64 4.01 0.45 11.18
N SER A 65 5.02 0.91 10.42
CA SER A 65 6.03 1.84 10.93
C SER A 65 5.40 3.16 11.40
N LEU A 66 4.42 3.68 10.66
CA LEU A 66 3.67 4.88 11.04
C LEU A 66 2.81 4.66 12.29
N THR A 67 2.12 3.52 12.42
CA THR A 67 1.35 3.18 13.63
C THR A 67 2.28 3.06 14.84
N GLN A 68 3.45 2.44 14.69
CA GLN A 68 4.42 2.31 15.78
C GLN A 68 4.96 3.67 16.24
N ARG A 69 5.21 4.59 15.29
CA ARG A 69 5.73 5.93 15.60
C ARG A 69 4.66 6.88 16.15
N TYR A 70 3.41 6.71 15.71
CA TYR A 70 2.29 7.56 16.08
C TYR A 70 1.11 6.69 16.56
N PRO A 71 1.24 6.03 17.73
CA PRO A 71 0.26 5.05 18.18
C PRO A 71 -1.13 5.63 18.44
N GLU A 72 -1.24 6.93 18.73
CA GLU A 72 -2.53 7.60 18.94
C GLU A 72 -3.20 8.07 17.65
N ASN A 73 -2.53 7.94 16.50
CA ASN A 73 -3.08 8.39 15.23
C ASN A 73 -4.05 7.34 14.67
N GLU A 74 -5.35 7.55 14.92
CA GLU A 74 -6.42 6.68 14.40
C GLU A 74 -6.37 6.50 12.88
N GLN A 75 -5.90 7.52 12.14
CA GLN A 75 -5.82 7.45 10.69
C GLN A 75 -4.85 6.38 10.22
N PHE A 76 -3.73 6.16 10.94
CA PHE A 76 -2.79 5.09 10.63
C PHE A 76 -3.32 3.74 11.07
N GLN A 77 -3.88 3.65 12.28
CA GLN A 77 -4.50 2.41 12.77
C GLN A 77 -5.62 1.90 11.84
N ARG A 78 -6.48 2.80 11.34
CA ARG A 78 -7.56 2.43 10.40
C ARG A 78 -7.00 1.91 9.07
N HIS A 79 -5.97 2.57 8.54
CA HIS A 79 -5.34 2.15 7.28
C HIS A 79 -4.64 0.78 7.45
N GLU A 80 -3.95 0.56 8.57
CA GLU A 80 -3.34 -0.74 8.87
C GLU A 80 -4.39 -1.85 8.95
N LYS A 81 -5.51 -1.63 9.66
CA LYS A 81 -6.62 -2.60 9.74
C LYS A 81 -7.16 -2.97 8.37
N ILE A 82 -7.39 -1.98 7.51
CA ILE A 82 -7.87 -2.20 6.15
C ILE A 82 -6.86 -3.03 5.34
N THR A 83 -5.57 -2.69 5.41
CA THR A 83 -4.52 -3.44 4.70
C THR A 83 -4.42 -4.89 5.22
N LEU A 84 -4.59 -5.11 6.52
CA LEU A 84 -4.62 -6.44 7.12
C LEU A 84 -5.80 -7.29 6.65
N SER A 85 -7.01 -6.72 6.60
CA SER A 85 -8.20 -7.43 6.09
C SER A 85 -7.98 -7.89 4.66
N ARG A 86 -7.51 -7.01 3.78
CA ARG A 86 -7.21 -7.35 2.38
C ARG A 86 -6.17 -8.46 2.24
N LEU A 87 -5.14 -8.48 3.09
CA LEU A 87 -4.12 -9.53 3.10
C LEU A 87 -4.67 -10.87 3.57
N GLN A 88 -5.56 -10.86 4.57
CA GLN A 88 -6.20 -12.07 5.06
C GLN A 88 -7.10 -12.67 3.98
N ASP A 89 -7.96 -11.86 3.37
CA ASP A 89 -8.86 -12.28 2.30
C ASP A 89 -8.09 -12.95 1.14
N LEU A 90 -6.95 -12.38 0.75
CA LEU A 90 -6.15 -12.94 -0.34
C LEU A 90 -5.42 -14.23 0.03
N ARG A 91 -5.00 -14.39 1.29
CA ARG A 91 -4.38 -15.63 1.76
C ARG A 91 -5.38 -16.77 1.80
N ASP A 92 -6.62 -16.47 2.18
CA ASP A 92 -7.70 -17.47 2.18
C ASP A 92 -8.04 -17.91 0.76
N ILE A 93 -7.90 -17.02 -0.25
CA ILE A 93 -8.03 -17.36 -1.67
C ILE A 93 -6.85 -18.23 -2.17
N GLU A 94 -5.60 -17.93 -1.78
CA GLU A 94 -4.44 -18.76 -2.19
C GLU A 94 -4.41 -20.15 -1.54
N ALA A 95 -5.02 -20.31 -0.37
CA ALA A 95 -5.02 -21.55 0.39
C ALA A 95 -6.16 -22.52 0.02
N GLY A 96 -7.15 -22.06 -0.77
CA GLY A 96 -8.29 -22.86 -1.24
C GLY A 96 -8.10 -23.42 -2.64
#